data_AF-A0A933ABQ0-F1
#
_entry.id   AF-A0A933ABQ0-F1
#
_cell.length_a   1.000
_cell.length_b   1.000
_cell.length_c   1.000
_cell.angle_alpha   90.00
_cell.angle_beta   90.00
_cell.angle_gamma   90.00
#
_symmetry.space_group_name_H-M   'P 1'
#
loop_
_entity.id
_entity.type
_entity.pdbx_description
1 polymer ?
#
loop_
_entity_poly.entity_id
_entity_poly.type
_entity_poly.pdbx_seq_one_letter_code
_entity_poly.pdbx_strand_id
1 'polypeptide(L)' 'MAVKVVIKETGETVTGKFATFEAEKVGLFSGIMADKKGGFRGCGRKRVFDVAAVTVTADDPDKEFKQR' A
#
# COMPACT_ATOMS: atom_id res chain seq x y z
N MET A 1 -1.47 9.92 5.02
CA MET A 1 -1.29 9.00 3.88
C MET A 1 -2.08 7.73 4.14
N ALA A 2 -3.27 7.64 3.57
CA ALA A 2 -4.00 6.39 3.47
C ALA A 2 -4.13 6.06 1.98
N VAL A 3 -3.80 4.82 1.64
CA VAL A 3 -3.99 4.23 0.32
C VAL A 3 -5.19 3.30 0.41
N LYS A 4 -6.14 3.43 -0.51
CA LYS A 4 -7.31 2.59 -0.63
C LYS A 4 -7.18 1.79 -1.92
N VAL A 5 -7.28 0.48 -1.81
CA VAL A 5 -7.31 -0.46 -2.93
C VAL A 5 -8.71 -1.03 -3.00
N VAL A 6 -9.37 -0.89 -4.13
CA VAL A 6 -10.70 -1.44 -4.40
C VAL A 6 -10.54 -2.64 -5.32
N ILE A 7 -11.01 -3.80 -4.89
CA ILE A 7 -11.04 -5.02 -5.71
C ILE A 7 -12.22 -4.90 -6.66
N LYS A 8 -11.95 -4.94 -7.97
CA LYS A 8 -12.99 -4.73 -9.00
C LYS A 8 -14.05 -5.82 -9.01
N GLU A 9 -13.65 -7.07 -8.74
CA GLU A 9 -14.54 -8.24 -8.79
C GLU A 9 -15.54 -8.26 -7.63
N THR A 10 -15.09 -7.91 -6.42
CA THR A 10 -15.91 -8.03 -5.20
C THR A 10 -16.42 -6.68 -4.69
N GLY A 11 -15.88 -5.56 -5.20
CA GLY A 11 -16.13 -4.22 -4.65
C GLY A 11 -15.51 -4.01 -3.27
N GLU A 12 -14.73 -4.97 -2.75
CA GLU A 12 -14.13 -4.86 -1.43
C GLU A 12 -13.06 -3.78 -1.40
N THR A 13 -13.13 -2.92 -0.38
CA THR A 13 -12.16 -1.86 -0.15
C THR A 13 -11.16 -2.28 0.92
N VAL A 14 -9.88 -2.33 0.56
CA VAL A 14 -8.77 -2.59 1.47
C VAL A 14 -7.98 -1.30 1.66
N THR A 15 -7.80 -0.89 2.92
CA THR A 15 -7.02 0.31 3.25
C THR A 15 -5.64 -0.04 3.79
N GLY A 16 -4.65 0.76 3.41
CA GLY A 16 -3.26 0.65 3.82
C GLY A 16 -2.62 2.02 3.98
N LYS A 17 -1.36 2.06 4.41
CA LYS A 17 -0.60 3.31 4.57
C LYS A 17 0.24 3.65 3.34
N PHE A 18 0.63 2.63 2.59
CA PHE A 18 1.55 2.75 1.47
C PHE A 18 1.26 1.63 0.46
N ALA A 19 1.47 1.92 -0.83
CA ALA A 19 1.41 0.92 -1.89
C ALA A 19 2.64 1.03 -2.81
N THR A 20 3.15 -0.11 -3.23
CA THR A 20 4.18 -0.23 -4.27
C THR A 20 3.58 -0.81 -5.54
N PHE A 21 3.96 -0.27 -6.68
CA PHE A 21 3.61 -0.82 -7.99
C PHE A 21 4.84 -1.50 -8.59
N GLU A 22 4.75 -2.81 -8.81
CA GLU A 22 5.78 -3.60 -9.48
C GLU A 22 5.16 -4.22 -10.73
N ALA A 23 5.41 -3.66 -11.91
CA ALA A 23 4.94 -4.11 -13.24
C ALA A 23 3.46 -4.51 -13.34
N GLU A 24 3.09 -5.67 -12.81
CA GLU A 24 1.75 -6.27 -12.85
C GLU A 24 1.09 -6.39 -11.46
N LYS A 25 1.79 -6.01 -10.39
CA LYS A 25 1.38 -6.22 -9.00
C LYS A 25 1.35 -4.92 -8.19
N VAL A 26 0.36 -4.83 -7.32
CA VAL A 26 0.22 -3.79 -6.29
C VAL A 26 0.48 -4.42 -4.92
N GLY A 27 1.52 -3.96 -4.24
CA GLY A 27 1.79 -4.33 -2.85
C GLY A 27 1.23 -3.29 -1.90
N LEU A 28 0.15 -3.59 -1.18
CA LEU A 28 -0.42 -2.73 -0.14
C LEU A 28 0.13 -3.08 1.23
N PHE A 29 0.60 -2.08 1.97
CA PHE A 29 1.13 -2.23 3.32
C PHE A 29 0.18 -1.65 4.35
N SER A 30 -0.42 -2.51 5.17
CA SER A 30 -1.30 -2.13 6.29
C SER A 30 -0.60 -2.45 7.61
N GLY A 31 0.10 -1.47 8.21
CA GLY A 31 0.76 -1.63 9.51
C GLY A 31 1.61 -0.45 9.96
N ILE A 32 2.21 -0.53 11.15
CA ILE A 32 3.23 0.42 11.61
C ILE A 32 4.56 0.01 10.97
N MET A 33 5.06 0.83 10.04
CA MET A 33 6.37 0.67 9.41
C MET A 33 7.39 1.46 10.23
N ALA A 34 7.83 0.92 11.37
CA ALA A 34 8.87 1.58 12.15
C ALA A 34 9.64 0.57 13.01
N ASP A 35 10.95 0.42 12.76
CA ASP A 35 11.85 0.15 13.87
C ASP A 35 12.18 1.47 14.62
N LYS A 36 12.79 1.36 15.80
CA LYS A 36 13.21 2.52 16.64
C LYS A 36 14.16 3.51 15.94
N LYS A 37 14.63 3.22 14.72
CA LYS A 37 15.57 4.01 13.90
C LYS A 37 15.01 4.38 12.52
N GLY A 38 13.71 4.19 12.25
CA GLY A 38 13.12 4.50 10.93
C GLY A 38 13.48 3.48 9.83
N GLY A 39 14.03 2.33 10.19
CA GLY A 39 14.34 1.22 9.30
C GLY A 39 13.10 0.38 8.95
N PHE A 40 13.12 -0.17 7.73
CA PHE A 40 12.11 -1.07 7.18
C PHE A 40 12.17 -2.46 7.89
N ARG A 41 11.62 -2.57 9.10
CA ARG A 41 11.35 -3.89 9.72
C ARG A 41 9.86 -4.18 9.66
N GLY A 42 9.50 -5.09 8.76
CA GLY A 42 8.13 -5.49 8.49
C GLY A 42 7.42 -6.05 9.72
N CYS A 43 6.54 -5.23 10.33
CA CYS A 43 5.38 -5.70 11.09
C CYS A 43 4.06 -5.22 10.46
N GLY A 44 4.07 -4.86 9.17
CA GLY A 44 2.86 -4.59 8.40
C GLY A 44 2.49 -5.78 7.54
N ARG A 45 1.20 -6.15 7.52
CA ARG A 45 0.71 -7.16 6.58
C ARG A 45 0.86 -6.58 5.16
N LYS A 46 1.67 -7.22 4.32
CA LYS A 46 1.73 -6.95 2.87
C LYS A 46 0.63 -7.76 2.21
N ARG A 47 -0.31 -7.08 1.55
CA ARG A 47 -1.26 -7.72 0.63
C ARG A 47 -0.82 -7.42 -0.78
N VAL A 48 -0.79 -8.44 -1.63
CA VAL A 48 -0.42 -8.31 -3.03
C VAL A 48 -1.66 -8.51 -3.86
N PHE A 49 -1.88 -7.63 -4.82
CA PHE A 49 -3.01 -7.65 -5.74
C PHE A 49 -2.49 -7.53 -7.17
N ASP A 50 -3.20 -8.09 -8.14
CA ASP A 50 -2.91 -7.84 -9.54
C ASP A 50 -3.45 -6.47 -9.96
N VAL A 51 -2.63 -5.69 -10.67
CA VAL A 51 -2.96 -4.32 -11.12
C VAL A 51 -4.22 -4.32 -11.99
N ALA A 52 -4.43 -5.37 -12.78
CA ALA A 52 -5.64 -5.51 -13.59
C ALA A 52 -6.92 -5.65 -12.75
N ALA A 53 -6.82 -6.33 -11.60
CA ALA A 53 -7.94 -6.69 -10.74
C ALA A 53 -8.32 -5.60 -9.72
N VAL A 54 -7.48 -4.58 -9.52
CA VAL A 54 -7.71 -3.57 -8.49
C VAL A 54 -7.61 -2.14 -9.00
N THR A 55 -8.25 -1.23 -8.29
CA THR A 55 -8.12 0.22 -8.45
C THR A 55 -7.48 0.79 -7.20
N VAL A 56 -6.35 1.49 -7.34
CA VAL A 56 -5.63 2.09 -6.22
C VAL A 56 -5.91 3.58 -6.20
N THR A 57 -6.30 4.10 -5.04
CA THR A 57 -6.50 5.53 -4.78
C THR A 57 -5.71 5.92 -3.54
N ALA A 58 -5.06 7.08 -3.57
CA ALA A 58 -4.30 7.59 -2.44
C ALA A 58 -4.75 9.03 -2.18
N ASP A 59 -4.91 9.39 -0.91
CA ASP A 59 -5.30 10.75 -0.55
C ASP A 59 -4.19 11.78 -0.90
N ASP A 60 -2.93 11.35 -0.96
CA ASP A 60 -1.75 12.15 -1.34
C ASP A 60 -0.87 11.35 -2.34
N PRO A 61 -1.17 11.32 -3.65
CA PRO A 61 -0.49 10.46 -4.62
C PRO A 61 0.99 10.83 -4.87
N ASP A 62 1.32 12.13 -4.80
CA ASP A 62 2.67 12.64 -5.12
C ASP A 62 3.62 12.65 -3.91
N LYS A 63 3.13 12.24 -2.73
CA LYS A 63 3.89 12.32 -1.49
C LYS A 63 4.71 11.06 -1.32
N GLU A 64 5.88 11.05 -1.96
CA GLU A 64 6.88 9.99 -1.74
C GLU A 64 7.23 9.89 -0.25
N PHE A 65 7.22 8.66 0.26
CA PHE A 65 7.63 8.37 1.63
C PHE A 65 9.15 8.56 1.73
N LYS A 66 9.60 9.79 2.01
CA LYS A 66 11.02 10.05 2.26
C LYS A 66 11.40 9.46 3.62
N GLN A 67 12.26 8.44 3.61
CA GLN A 67 12.95 7.95 4.78
C GLN A 67 13.88 9.07 5.26
N ARG A 68 13.54 9.74 6.37
CA ARG A 68 14.42 10.68 7.07
C ARG A 68 15.27 9.94 8.10
#